data_AF-A0A6A4HXK7-F1
#
_entry.id   AF-A0A6A4HXK7-F1
#
_cell.length_a   1.000
_cell.length_b   1.000
_cell.length_c   1.000
_cell.angle_alpha   90.00
_cell.angle_beta   90.00
_cell.angle_gamma   90.00
#
_symmetry.space_group_name_H-M   'P 1'
#
loop_
_entity.id
_entity.type
_entity.pdbx_description
1 polymer ?
#
loop_
_entity_poly.entity_id
_entity_poly.type
_entity_poly.pdbx_seq_one_letter_code
_entity_poly.pdbx_strand_id
1 'polypeptide(L)'
;MSESGVEETKRSLERVVDIAQQVGRFDENLMFRGVDALSLREEFKAHFRNVSRIMDCIECEQCRLWGKVQTAGIATALKILFEWDESRFSFAEDSSVDGIIQRSELAAMFNTLNRFSESLRAATRFRETHRKRKNSSRKNFRRIFRLSSVLSPSLIP
;
A
#
# COMPACT_ATOMS: atom_id res chain seq x y z
N MET A 1 -15.61 -9.08 -24.63
CA MET A 1 -14.37 -9.17 -23.83
C MET A 1 -13.73 -10.50 -24.20
N SER A 2 -12.55 -10.50 -24.84
CA SER A 2 -11.98 -11.73 -25.39
C SER A 2 -11.55 -12.67 -24.26
N GLU A 3 -11.82 -13.96 -24.43
CA GLU A 3 -11.47 -15.03 -23.49
C GLU A 3 -9.95 -15.06 -23.19
N SER A 4 -9.14 -14.61 -24.16
CA SER A 4 -7.69 -14.42 -24.02
C SER A 4 -7.29 -13.39 -22.96
N GLY A 5 -8.03 -12.29 -22.81
CA GLY A 5 -7.67 -11.20 -21.89
C GLY A 5 -7.93 -11.55 -20.42
N VAL A 6 -8.93 -12.41 -20.18
CA VAL A 6 -9.24 -12.90 -18.83
C VAL A 6 -8.13 -13.84 -18.33
N GLU A 7 -7.67 -14.73 -19.19
CA GLU A 7 -6.61 -15.70 -18.87
C GLU A 7 -5.26 -15.00 -18.61
N GLU A 8 -4.91 -13.97 -19.39
CA GLU A 8 -3.71 -13.16 -19.14
C GLU A 8 -3.77 -12.42 -17.80
N THR A 9 -4.93 -11.87 -17.47
CA THR A 9 -5.15 -11.18 -16.18
C THR A 9 -5.01 -12.15 -15.02
N LYS A 10 -5.58 -13.36 -15.14
CA LYS A 10 -5.47 -14.42 -14.14
C LYS A 10 -4.02 -14.84 -13.89
N ARG A 11 -3.24 -15.09 -14.95
CA ARG A 11 -1.80 -15.40 -14.81
C ARG A 11 -1.02 -14.28 -14.14
N SER A 12 -1.37 -13.04 -14.44
CA SER A 12 -0.72 -11.87 -13.81
C SER A 12 -1.06 -11.78 -12.32
N LEU A 13 -2.29 -12.11 -11.96
CA LEU A 13 -2.75 -12.20 -10.57
C LEU A 13 -1.99 -13.29 -9.79
N GLU A 14 -1.89 -14.49 -10.37
CA GLU A 14 -1.17 -15.62 -9.78
C GLU A 14 0.28 -15.25 -9.45
N ARG A 15 0.99 -14.60 -10.39
CA ARG A 15 2.36 -14.12 -10.13
C ARG A 15 2.45 -13.17 -8.94
N VAL A 16 1.48 -12.28 -8.76
CA VAL A 16 1.48 -11.34 -7.62
C VAL A 16 1.27 -12.09 -6.31
N VAL A 17 0.37 -13.08 -6.29
CA VAL A 17 0.12 -13.92 -5.11
C VAL A 17 1.35 -14.77 -4.77
N ASP A 18 2.02 -15.35 -5.76
CA ASP A 18 3.25 -16.13 -5.56
C ASP A 18 4.35 -15.30 -4.88
N ILE A 19 4.53 -14.05 -5.32
CA ILE A 19 5.47 -13.12 -4.68
C ILE A 19 5.05 -12.86 -3.23
N ALA A 20 3.76 -12.60 -2.99
CA ALA A 20 3.24 -12.29 -1.66
C ALA A 20 3.48 -13.44 -0.65
N GLN A 21 3.31 -14.69 -1.07
CA GLN A 21 3.53 -15.88 -0.23
C GLN A 21 5.00 -16.05 0.20
N GLN A 22 5.96 -15.56 -0.60
CA GLN A 22 7.39 -15.67 -0.30
C GLN A 22 7.87 -14.59 0.68
N VAL A 23 7.26 -13.40 0.63
CA VAL A 23 7.75 -12.21 1.36
C VAL A 23 7.07 -12.00 2.72
N GLY A 24 5.89 -12.58 2.95
CA GLY A 24 5.09 -12.34 4.16
C GLY A 24 4.58 -13.63 4.78
N ARG A 25 5.20 -14.04 5.90
CA ARG A 25 4.56 -14.93 6.88
C ARG A 25 4.20 -14.08 8.09
N PHE A 26 3.04 -13.45 8.04
CA PHE A 26 2.43 -12.91 9.24
C PHE A 26 1.66 -14.06 9.90
N ASP A 27 1.66 -14.14 11.23
CA ASP A 27 0.79 -15.10 11.92
C ASP A 27 -0.60 -14.45 12.07
N GLU A 28 -1.51 -14.77 11.15
CA GLU A 28 -2.86 -14.21 11.15
C GLU A 28 -3.64 -14.58 12.42
N ASN A 29 -3.22 -15.64 13.12
CA ASN A 29 -3.88 -16.14 14.33
C ASN A 29 -3.66 -15.23 15.52
N LEU A 30 -2.56 -14.47 15.52
CA LEU A 30 -2.15 -13.65 16.64
C LEU A 30 -2.98 -12.36 16.77
N MET A 31 -3.51 -11.85 15.66
CA MET A 31 -4.22 -10.57 15.58
C MET A 31 -5.68 -10.71 15.14
N PHE A 32 -6.01 -11.71 14.31
CA PHE A 32 -7.30 -11.79 13.64
C PHE A 32 -8.11 -13.06 13.98
N ARG A 33 -7.63 -13.88 14.94
CA ARG A 33 -8.37 -15.03 15.48
C ARG A 33 -8.55 -14.91 17.00
N GLY A 34 -9.73 -15.30 17.50
CA GLY A 34 -10.05 -15.29 18.94
C GLY A 34 -11.42 -14.69 19.28
N VAL A 35 -11.74 -14.66 20.57
CA VAL A 35 -13.04 -14.16 21.10
C VAL A 35 -13.24 -12.68 20.77
N ASP A 36 -12.14 -11.91 20.77
CA ASP A 36 -12.15 -10.46 20.50
C ASP A 36 -12.19 -10.12 19.00
N ALA A 37 -11.96 -11.10 18.11
CA ALA A 37 -11.88 -10.85 16.66
C ALA A 37 -13.21 -10.36 16.07
N LEU A 38 -14.35 -10.79 16.63
CA LEU A 38 -15.67 -10.31 16.19
C LEU A 38 -15.91 -8.85 16.55
N SER A 39 -15.57 -8.45 17.79
CA SER A 39 -15.65 -7.04 18.23
C SER A 39 -14.73 -6.17 17.39
N LEU A 40 -13.49 -6.62 17.20
CA LEU A 40 -12.49 -5.90 16.43
C LEU A 40 -12.92 -5.72 14.96
N ARG A 41 -13.51 -6.74 14.35
CA ARG A 41 -14.08 -6.66 13.00
C ARG A 41 -15.18 -5.60 12.91
N GLU A 42 -16.09 -5.56 13.87
CA GLU A 42 -17.18 -4.58 13.91
C GLU A 42 -16.68 -3.16 14.10
N GLU A 43 -15.69 -2.97 14.98
CA GLU A 43 -15.00 -1.69 15.17
C GLU A 43 -14.33 -1.23 13.88
N PHE A 44 -13.56 -2.09 13.20
CA PHE A 44 -12.97 -1.76 11.91
C PHE A 44 -14.04 -1.39 10.88
N LYS A 45 -15.13 -2.15 10.77
CA LYS A 45 -16.25 -1.85 9.84
C LYS A 45 -16.86 -0.48 10.14
N ALA A 46 -17.05 -0.14 11.41
CA ALA A 46 -17.54 1.17 11.83
C ALA A 46 -16.55 2.29 11.47
N HIS A 47 -15.26 2.09 11.73
CA HIS A 47 -14.21 3.07 11.39
C HIS A 47 -14.10 3.30 9.89
N PHE A 48 -14.08 2.26 9.05
CA PHE A 48 -14.03 2.43 7.60
C PHE A 48 -15.25 3.15 7.04
N ARG A 49 -16.46 2.93 7.61
CA ARG A 49 -17.65 3.72 7.27
C ARG A 49 -17.49 5.19 7.62
N ASN A 50 -16.91 5.49 8.79
CA ASN A 50 -16.64 6.86 9.22
C ASN A 50 -15.60 7.55 8.32
N VAL A 51 -14.49 6.87 8.01
CA VAL A 51 -13.47 7.38 7.09
C VAL A 51 -14.08 7.63 5.70
N SER A 52 -14.91 6.70 5.20
CA SER A 52 -15.58 6.86 3.90
C SER A 52 -16.49 8.10 3.86
N ARG A 53 -17.22 8.39 4.95
CA ARG A 53 -18.00 9.64 5.09
C ARG A 53 -17.12 10.89 5.10
N ILE A 54 -15.95 10.84 5.74
CA ILE A 54 -14.99 11.95 5.71
C ILE A 54 -14.51 12.20 4.27
N MET A 55 -14.28 11.14 3.49
CA MET A 55 -13.90 11.26 2.08
C MET A 55 -14.97 11.97 1.24
N ASP A 56 -16.24 11.93 1.65
CA ASP A 56 -17.30 12.69 0.98
C ASP A 56 -17.22 14.20 1.16
N CYS A 57 -16.49 14.66 2.18
CA CYS A 57 -16.27 16.07 2.46
C CYS A 57 -15.07 16.67 1.72
N ILE A 58 -14.37 15.89 0.88
CA ILE A 58 -13.20 16.37 0.13
C ILE A 58 -13.65 17.06 -1.15
N GLU A 59 -13.33 18.34 -1.31
CA GLU A 59 -13.67 19.16 -2.48
C GLU A 59 -12.91 18.74 -3.75
N CYS A 60 -11.65 18.33 -3.61
CA CYS A 60 -10.84 17.82 -4.73
C CYS A 60 -11.38 16.48 -5.23
N GLU A 61 -11.96 16.46 -6.44
CA GLU A 61 -12.57 15.25 -7.02
C GLU A 61 -11.59 14.08 -7.16
N GLN A 62 -10.37 14.35 -7.63
CA GLN A 62 -9.34 13.32 -7.76
C GLN A 62 -8.93 12.75 -6.39
N CYS A 63 -8.79 13.63 -5.39
CA CYS A 63 -8.41 13.26 -4.03
C CYS A 63 -9.51 12.42 -3.38
N ARG A 64 -10.77 12.82 -3.56
CA ARG A 64 -11.96 12.08 -3.12
C ARG A 64 -12.03 10.70 -3.76
N LEU A 65 -11.87 10.61 -5.08
CA LEU A 65 -11.88 9.35 -5.82
C LEU A 65 -10.80 8.39 -5.28
N TRP A 66 -9.54 8.83 -5.30
CA TRP A 66 -8.43 7.99 -4.87
C TRP A 66 -8.44 7.69 -3.38
N GLY A 67 -8.95 8.60 -2.55
CA GLY A 67 -9.14 8.40 -1.12
C GLY A 67 -10.16 7.30 -0.83
N LYS A 68 -11.31 7.32 -1.54
CA LYS A 68 -12.32 6.26 -1.45
C LYS A 68 -11.81 4.92 -1.96
N VAL A 69 -11.14 4.90 -3.11
CA VAL A 69 -10.57 3.66 -3.67
C VAL A 69 -9.57 3.03 -2.70
N GLN A 70 -8.68 3.83 -2.10
CA GLN A 70 -7.69 3.32 -1.14
C GLN A 70 -8.33 2.84 0.17
N THR A 71 -9.28 3.60 0.70
CA THR A 71 -10.01 3.23 1.92
C THR A 71 -10.79 1.93 1.71
N ALA A 72 -11.47 1.79 0.57
CA ALA A 72 -12.17 0.58 0.19
C ALA A 72 -11.21 -0.60 -0.01
N GLY A 73 -10.07 -0.41 -0.67
CA GLY A 73 -9.09 -1.47 -0.88
C GLY A 73 -8.50 -2.03 0.41
N ILE A 74 -8.22 -1.18 1.40
CA ILE A 74 -7.78 -1.61 2.73
C ILE A 74 -8.91 -2.36 3.45
N ALA A 75 -10.14 -1.85 3.39
CA ALA A 75 -11.30 -2.51 3.97
C ALA A 75 -11.52 -3.92 3.38
N THR A 76 -11.38 -4.08 2.06
CA THR A 76 -11.43 -5.39 1.38
C THR A 76 -10.32 -6.33 1.85
N ALA A 77 -9.09 -5.83 2.00
CA ALA A 77 -7.98 -6.64 2.49
C ALA A 77 -8.23 -7.16 3.92
N LEU A 78 -8.76 -6.30 4.80
CA LEU A 78 -9.14 -6.70 6.16
C LEU A 78 -10.34 -7.65 6.18
N LYS A 79 -11.32 -7.43 5.30
CA LYS A 79 -12.45 -8.34 5.11
C LYS A 79 -11.94 -9.76 4.81
N ILE A 80 -10.99 -9.91 3.89
CA ILE A 80 -10.34 -11.20 3.59
C ILE A 80 -9.67 -11.78 4.84
N LEU A 81 -8.89 -10.99 5.57
CA LEU A 81 -8.17 -11.46 6.76
C LEU A 81 -9.10 -11.94 7.89
N PHE A 82 -10.26 -11.31 8.08
CA PHE A 82 -11.25 -11.72 9.09
C PHE A 82 -12.18 -12.85 8.63
N GLU A 83 -12.41 -13.00 7.33
CA GLU A 83 -13.37 -13.95 6.77
C GLU A 83 -12.73 -15.25 6.23
N TRP A 84 -11.39 -15.37 6.20
CA TRP A 84 -10.64 -16.57 5.76
C TRP A 84 -10.80 -17.81 6.66
N ASP A 85 -11.85 -17.90 7.47
CA ASP A 85 -12.09 -19.09 8.30
C ASP A 85 -12.67 -20.24 7.45
N GLU A 86 -11.96 -21.37 7.38
CA GLU A 86 -12.39 -22.58 6.67
C GLU A 86 -13.78 -23.08 7.10
N SER A 87 -14.25 -22.70 8.30
CA SER A 87 -15.56 -23.08 8.83
C SER A 87 -16.74 -22.23 8.34
N ARG A 88 -16.50 -21.09 7.66
CA ARG A 88 -17.53 -20.18 7.14
C ARG A 88 -17.72 -20.28 5.62
N PHE A 89 -16.79 -20.91 4.92
CA PHE A 89 -16.89 -21.21 3.48
C PHE A 89 -17.65 -22.51 3.18
N SER A 90 -18.23 -23.16 4.18
CA SER A 90 -19.34 -24.09 3.91
C SER A 90 -20.43 -23.26 3.22
N PHE A 91 -20.65 -23.53 1.94
CA PHE A 91 -21.70 -22.95 1.09
C PHE A 91 -23.03 -22.93 1.84
N ALA A 92 -23.27 -21.87 2.62
CA ALA A 92 -24.56 -21.63 3.22
C ALA A 92 -25.45 -21.22 2.06
N GLU A 93 -26.40 -22.10 1.75
CA GLU A 93 -27.51 -21.99 0.80
C GLU A 93 -28.43 -20.78 1.03
N ASP A 94 -28.00 -19.80 1.82
CA ASP A 94 -28.75 -18.59 2.11
C ASP A 94 -28.06 -17.40 1.46
N SER A 95 -28.76 -16.80 0.49
CA SER A 95 -28.26 -15.83 -0.48
C SER A 95 -27.96 -14.43 0.12
N SER A 96 -27.69 -14.36 1.42
CA SER A 96 -27.56 -13.13 2.21
C SER A 96 -26.20 -12.97 2.91
N VAL A 97 -25.21 -13.83 2.61
CA VAL A 97 -23.91 -13.82 3.29
C VAL A 97 -23.00 -12.72 2.72
N ASP A 98 -22.60 -11.81 3.61
CA ASP A 98 -21.55 -10.77 3.49
C ASP A 98 -20.18 -11.27 2.94
N GLY A 99 -20.03 -12.55 2.53
CA GLY A 99 -18.77 -13.22 2.21
C GLY A 99 -18.38 -13.28 0.72
N ILE A 100 -19.18 -12.74 -0.19
CA ILE A 100 -18.79 -12.64 -1.61
C ILE A 100 -18.09 -11.29 -1.83
N ILE A 101 -16.81 -11.33 -2.20
CA ILE A 101 -16.03 -10.13 -2.58
C ILE A 101 -16.49 -9.67 -3.97
N GLN A 102 -16.96 -8.44 -4.05
CA GLN A 102 -17.39 -7.84 -5.32
C GLN A 102 -16.20 -7.51 -6.22
N ARG A 103 -16.42 -7.47 -7.53
CA ARG A 103 -15.38 -7.10 -8.51
C ARG A 103 -14.79 -5.70 -8.24
N SER A 104 -15.63 -4.77 -7.78
CA SER A 104 -15.23 -3.42 -7.38
C SER A 104 -14.32 -3.42 -6.15
N GLU A 105 -14.63 -4.25 -5.15
CA GLU A 105 -13.81 -4.44 -3.94
C GLU A 105 -12.43 -4.99 -4.30
N LEU A 106 -12.38 -6.01 -5.17
CA LEU A 106 -11.14 -6.60 -5.66
C LEU A 106 -10.32 -5.59 -6.48
N ALA A 107 -10.96 -4.86 -7.39
CA ALA A 107 -10.31 -3.82 -8.18
C ALA A 107 -9.73 -2.70 -7.28
N ALA A 108 -10.47 -2.27 -6.26
CA ALA A 108 -10.00 -1.29 -5.29
C ALA A 108 -8.80 -1.80 -4.50
N MET A 109 -8.82 -3.06 -4.07
CA MET A 109 -7.71 -3.70 -3.36
C MET A 109 -6.42 -3.70 -4.19
N PHE A 110 -6.47 -4.17 -5.45
CA PHE A 110 -5.29 -4.18 -6.32
C PHE A 110 -4.80 -2.78 -6.71
N ASN A 111 -5.71 -1.83 -6.93
CA ASN A 111 -5.32 -0.44 -7.15
C ASN A 111 -4.59 0.15 -5.93
N THR A 112 -5.07 -0.19 -4.73
CA THR A 112 -4.45 0.24 -3.48
C THR A 112 -3.06 -0.38 -3.30
N LEU A 113 -2.93 -1.68 -3.56
CA LEU A 113 -1.64 -2.38 -3.55
C LEU A 113 -0.64 -1.73 -4.51
N ASN A 114 -1.07 -1.41 -5.73
CA ASN A 114 -0.24 -0.71 -6.71
C ASN A 114 0.21 0.67 -6.20
N ARG A 115 -0.68 1.45 -5.57
CA ARG A 115 -0.31 2.75 -4.97
C ARG A 115 0.71 2.60 -3.86
N PHE A 116 0.63 1.56 -3.03
CA PHE A 116 1.66 1.29 -2.02
C PHE A 116 3.00 0.90 -2.64
N SER A 117 2.99 0.05 -3.68
CA SER A 117 4.20 -0.33 -4.42
C SER A 117 4.91 0.90 -5.01
N GLU A 118 4.17 1.77 -5.69
CA GLU A 118 4.72 3.01 -6.26
C GLU A 118 5.21 3.98 -5.16
N SER A 119 4.51 4.04 -4.02
CA SER A 119 4.94 4.86 -2.88
C SER A 119 6.28 4.38 -2.30
N LEU A 120 6.48 3.06 -2.19
CA LEU A 120 7.74 2.47 -1.72
C LEU A 120 8.88 2.72 -2.72
N ARG A 121 8.60 2.60 -4.01
CA ARG A 121 9.55 2.93 -5.09
C ARG A 121 9.94 4.41 -5.05
N ALA A 122 8.97 5.30 -4.88
CA ALA A 122 9.20 6.73 -4.75
C ALA A 122 10.05 7.05 -3.52
N ALA A 123 9.75 6.47 -2.36
CA ALA A 123 10.53 6.64 -1.14
C ALA A 123 12.01 6.23 -1.34
N THR A 124 12.24 5.09 -2.02
CA THR A 124 13.59 4.62 -2.36
C THR A 124 14.33 5.62 -3.25
N ARG A 125 13.66 6.09 -4.31
CA ARG A 125 14.21 7.12 -5.22
C ARG A 125 14.53 8.43 -4.51
N PHE A 126 13.69 8.88 -3.58
CA PHE A 126 13.95 10.07 -2.77
C PHE A 126 15.18 9.89 -1.88
N ARG A 127 15.34 8.72 -1.23
CA ARG A 127 16.52 8.41 -0.41
C ARG A 127 17.80 8.47 -1.24
N GLU A 128 17.79 7.92 -2.45
CA GLU A 128 18.95 7.97 -3.35
C GLU A 128 19.28 9.38 -3.82
N THR A 129 18.26 10.15 -4.21
CA THR A 129 18.41 11.55 -4.63
C THR A 129 18.99 12.39 -3.49
N HIS A 130 18.48 12.20 -2.28
CA HIS A 130 18.96 12.88 -1.09
C HIS A 130 20.43 12.51 -0.79
N ARG A 131 20.80 11.23 -0.90
CA ARG A 131 22.20 10.78 -0.75
C ARG A 131 23.12 11.40 -1.80
N LYS A 132 22.69 11.44 -3.07
CA LYS A 132 23.44 12.09 -4.17
C LYS A 132 23.65 13.58 -3.91
N ARG A 133 22.61 14.29 -3.46
CA ARG A 133 22.69 15.72 -3.10
C ARG A 133 23.68 15.98 -1.96
N LYS A 134 23.63 15.19 -0.88
CA LYS A 134 24.61 15.29 0.23
C LYS A 134 26.05 15.07 -0.25
N ASN A 135 26.27 14.06 -1.09
CA ASN A 135 27.60 13.78 -1.62
C ASN A 135 28.10 14.87 -2.59
N SER A 136 27.22 15.43 -3.42
CA SER A 136 27.55 16.55 -4.31
C SER A 136 27.90 17.81 -3.52
N SER A 137 27.09 18.15 -2.49
CA SER A 137 27.37 19.27 -1.59
C SER A 137 28.70 19.11 -0.86
N ARG A 138 29.02 17.91 -0.34
CA ARG A 138 30.33 17.61 0.26
C ARG A 138 31.49 17.75 -0.73
N LYS A 139 31.33 17.29 -1.97
CA LYS A 139 32.35 17.45 -3.02
C LYS A 139 32.55 18.93 -3.38
N ASN A 140 31.47 19.70 -3.49
CA ASN A 140 31.54 21.13 -3.75
C ASN A 140 32.20 21.88 -2.60
N PHE A 141 31.85 21.58 -1.34
CA PHE A 141 32.51 22.16 -0.17
C PHE A 141 34.01 21.84 -0.14
N ARG A 142 34.40 20.58 -0.40
CA ARG A 142 35.82 20.19 -0.52
C ARG A 142 36.54 20.92 -1.65
N ARG A 143 35.87 21.15 -2.79
CA ARG A 143 36.42 21.93 -3.91
C ARG A 143 36.64 23.39 -3.53
N ILE A 144 35.66 24.03 -2.89
CA ILE A 144 35.76 25.41 -2.41
C ILE A 144 36.92 25.56 -1.42
N PHE A 145 37.03 24.65 -0.45
CA PHE A 145 38.13 24.66 0.51
C PHE A 145 39.51 24.40 -0.14
N ARG A 146 39.58 23.56 -1.18
CA ARG A 146 40.81 23.39 -1.96
C ARG A 146 41.19 24.66 -2.73
N LEU A 147 40.21 25.33 -3.34
CA LEU A 147 40.43 26.59 -4.06
C LEU A 147 40.90 27.69 -3.11
N SER A 148 40.34 27.80 -1.90
CA SER A 148 40.80 28.77 -0.90
C SER A 148 42.22 28.47 -0.39
N SER A 149 42.60 27.20 -0.24
CA SER A 149 43.98 26.83 0.13
C SER A 149 45.02 27.07 -0.97
N VAL A 150 44.60 27.25 -2.23
CA VAL A 150 45.49 27.54 -3.36
C VAL A 150 45.64 29.06 -3.59
N LEU A 151 44.68 29.88 -3.12
CA LEU A 151 44.69 31.34 -3.23
C LEU A 151 45.39 32.08 -2.06
N SER A 152 46.11 31.40 -1.17
CA SER A 152 46.90 32.06 -0.11
C SER A 152 48.30 31.49 0.12
N PRO A 153 49.26 31.57 -0.84
CA PRO A 153 50.67 31.38 -0.53
C PRO A 153 51.47 32.69 -0.34
N SER A 154 50.88 33.88 -0.50
CA SER A 154 51.67 35.13 -0.68
C SER A 154 51.47 36.25 0.35
N LEU A 155 51.00 35.97 1.58
CA LEU A 155 51.09 36.95 2.68
C LEU A 155 51.35 36.27 4.03
N ILE A 156 52.60 35.89 4.26
CA ILE A 156 53.22 35.91 5.59
C ILE A 156 54.67 36.39 5.36
N PRO A 157 55.07 37.56 5.89
CA PRO A 157 56.45 38.04 5.79
C PRO A 157 57.43 37.16 6.57
#